data_AF-A0A5S9M7D5-F1
#
_entry.id   AF-A0A5S9M7D5-F1
#
_cell.length_a   1.000
_cell.length_b   1.000
_cell.length_c   1.000
_cell.angle_alpha   90.00
_cell.angle_beta   90.00
_cell.angle_gamma   90.00
#
_symmetry.space_group_name_H-M   'P 1'
#
loop_
_entity.id
_entity.type
_entity.pdbx_description
1 polymer ?
#
loop_
_entity_poly.entity_id
_entity_poly.type
_entity_poly.pdbx_seq_one_letter_code
_entity_poly.pdbx_strand_id
1 'polypeptide(L)'
;MKLAADDEANIEAATYDAVDVVVNALVGSVGLVPTLKAIEQKKTIALANKETLVTAGHIVKEYAKTYDVPLLPVDSEHSAIFQCLQGEQAKNIERLIVTASGGSFRDKNELN
;
A
#
# COMPACT_ATOMS: atom_id res chain seq x y z
N MET A 1 8.92 25.38 -10.34
CA MET A 1 9.47 24.00 -10.43
C MET A 1 10.49 23.84 -9.32
N LYS A 2 10.27 22.88 -8.41
CA LYS A 2 11.21 22.55 -7.33
C LYS A 2 11.89 21.22 -7.69
N LEU A 3 13.19 21.13 -7.41
CA LEU A 3 13.99 19.92 -7.56
C LEU A 3 14.51 19.50 -6.19
N ALA A 4 14.43 18.21 -5.89
CA ALA A 4 14.91 17.61 -4.65
C ALA A 4 15.44 16.20 -4.95
N ALA A 5 16.34 15.71 -4.11
CA ALA A 5 16.96 14.40 -4.24
C ALA A 5 17.06 13.70 -2.88
N ASP A 6 17.38 12.40 -2.91
CA ASP A 6 17.59 11.54 -1.75
C ASP A 6 16.32 11.22 -0.94
N ASP A 7 16.47 10.49 0.16
CA ASP A 7 15.35 9.99 0.96
C ASP A 7 14.53 11.12 1.60
N GLU A 8 15.16 12.25 1.92
CA GLU A 8 14.46 13.44 2.42
C GLU A 8 13.49 14.01 1.37
N ALA A 9 13.82 13.92 0.08
CA ALA A 9 12.92 14.36 -0.99
C ALA A 9 11.66 13.48 -1.08
N ASN A 10 11.76 12.19 -0.76
CA ASN A 10 10.59 11.31 -0.71
C ASN A 10 9.64 11.73 0.41
N ILE A 11 10.18 12.11 1.58
CA ILE A 11 9.38 12.64 2.69
C ILE A 11 8.75 13.97 2.26
N GLU A 12 9.55 14.89 1.74
CA GLU A 12 9.08 16.20 1.30
C GLU A 12 7.92 16.07 0.30
N ALA A 13 8.06 15.22 -0.72
CA ALA A 13 7.03 14.97 -1.71
C ALA A 13 5.77 14.35 -1.09
N ALA A 14 5.93 13.36 -0.20
CA ALA A 14 4.83 12.72 0.50
C ALA A 14 4.11 13.69 1.46
N THR A 15 4.78 14.72 1.95
CA THR A 15 4.24 15.72 2.88
C THR A 15 3.92 17.08 2.24
N TYR A 16 3.92 17.17 0.91
CA TYR A 16 3.71 18.45 0.23
C TYR A 16 2.29 18.99 0.49
N ASP A 17 2.17 20.24 0.97
CA ASP A 17 0.92 20.80 1.49
C ASP A 17 -0.25 20.72 0.51
N ALA A 18 -0.01 20.90 -0.79
CA ALA A 18 -1.05 20.88 -1.82
C ALA A 18 -1.48 19.47 -2.27
N VAL A 19 -0.99 18.40 -1.63
CA VAL A 19 -1.31 17.00 -1.98
C VAL A 19 -2.29 16.41 -0.98
N ASP A 20 -3.40 15.88 -1.48
CA ASP A 20 -4.41 15.18 -0.68
C ASP A 20 -4.18 13.66 -0.63
N VAL A 21 -3.59 13.11 -1.70
CA VAL A 21 -3.40 11.66 -1.89
C VAL A 21 -1.95 11.36 -2.22
N VAL A 22 -1.33 10.44 -1.46
CA VAL A 22 0.02 9.95 -1.72
C VAL A 22 -0.05 8.54 -2.28
N VAL A 23 0.42 8.35 -3.51
CA VAL A 23 0.59 7.02 -4.11
C VAL A 23 2.01 6.55 -3.81
N ASN A 24 2.15 5.61 -2.87
CA ASN A 24 3.44 5.01 -2.57
C ASN A 24 3.69 3.79 -3.47
N ALA A 25 4.60 3.99 -4.43
CA ALA A 25 5.12 2.96 -5.34
C ALA A 25 6.64 2.74 -5.18
N LEU A 26 7.23 3.20 -4.08
CA LEU A 26 8.66 2.98 -3.79
C LEU A 26 8.90 1.50 -3.50
N VAL A 27 10.00 0.96 -4.01
CA VAL A 27 10.39 -0.44 -3.81
C VAL A 27 11.00 -0.69 -2.43
N GLY A 28 10.73 -1.86 -1.86
CA GLY A 28 11.30 -2.29 -0.59
C GLY A 28 10.80 -1.46 0.61
N SER A 29 11.67 -1.27 1.60
CA SER A 29 11.33 -0.56 2.85
C SER A 29 11.47 0.96 2.76
N VAL A 30 12.02 1.50 1.66
CA VAL A 30 12.25 2.95 1.47
C VAL A 30 10.95 3.74 1.58
N GLY A 31 9.84 3.15 1.15
CA GLY A 31 8.51 3.76 1.23
C GLY A 31 7.92 3.90 2.64
N LEU A 32 8.49 3.25 3.66
CA LEU A 32 7.90 3.23 5.01
C LEU A 32 7.87 4.60 5.66
N VAL A 33 9.03 5.25 5.80
CA VAL A 33 9.15 6.56 6.46
C VAL A 33 8.28 7.63 5.79
N PRO A 34 8.35 7.84 4.45
CA PRO A 34 7.48 8.82 3.79
C PRO A 34 5.99 8.47 3.93
N THR A 35 5.61 7.18 3.97
CA THR A 35 4.22 6.77 4.25
C THR A 35 3.77 7.20 5.64
N LEU A 36 4.57 6.93 6.68
CA LEU A 36 4.22 7.32 8.04
C LEU A 36 4.10 8.84 8.17
N LYS A 37 4.99 9.60 7.52
CA LYS A 37 4.92 11.08 7.51
C LYS A 37 3.70 11.62 6.77
N ALA A 38 3.31 11.02 5.66
CA ALA A 38 2.06 11.36 4.99
C ALA A 38 0.82 11.05 5.86
N ILE A 39 0.83 9.94 6.62
CA ILE A 39 -0.22 9.59 7.57
C ILE A 39 -0.31 10.60 8.71
N GLU A 40 0.82 11.03 9.28
CA GLU A 40 0.86 12.08 10.33
C GLU A 40 0.19 13.38 9.85
N GLN A 41 0.30 13.69 8.56
CA GLN A 41 -0.33 14.84 7.91
C GLN A 41 -1.77 14.57 7.41
N LYS A 42 -2.34 13.42 7.77
CA LYS A 42 -3.71 13.03 7.42
C LYS A 42 -4.00 12.93 5.92
N LYS A 43 -2.97 12.67 5.10
CA LYS A 43 -3.15 12.45 3.66
C LYS A 43 -3.65 11.04 3.40
N THR A 44 -4.50 10.88 2.39
CA THR A 44 -4.95 9.55 1.96
C THR A 44 -3.76 8.78 1.38
N ILE A 45 -3.57 7.53 1.79
CA ILE A 45 -2.44 6.73 1.32
C ILE A 45 -2.93 5.65 0.36
N ALA A 46 -2.44 5.68 -0.87
CA ALA A 46 -2.64 4.64 -1.85
C ALA A 46 -1.37 3.77 -1.94
N LEU A 47 -1.45 2.52 -1.48
CA LEU A 47 -0.32 1.59 -1.37
C LEU A 47 -0.25 0.67 -2.59
N ALA A 48 0.76 0.90 -3.45
CA ALA A 48 1.11 0.00 -4.55
C ALA A 48 2.27 -0.94 -4.18
N ASN A 49 3.05 -0.61 -3.15
CA ASN A 49 4.13 -1.44 -2.64
C ASN A 49 3.62 -2.42 -1.56
N LYS A 50 3.74 -3.72 -1.82
CA LYS A 50 3.34 -4.76 -0.85
C LYS A 50 4.38 -4.98 0.25
N GLU A 51 5.66 -4.78 -0.03
CA GLU A 51 6.78 -5.01 0.87
C GLU A 51 6.66 -4.17 2.14
N THR A 52 6.22 -2.91 2.03
CA THR A 52 5.97 -2.02 3.17
C THR A 52 4.97 -2.63 4.15
N LEU A 53 3.86 -3.20 3.64
CA LEU A 53 2.87 -3.86 4.47
C LEU A 53 3.31 -5.24 4.95
N VAL A 54 4.08 -5.98 4.15
CA VAL A 54 4.63 -7.29 4.54
C VAL A 54 5.61 -7.13 5.70
N THR A 55 6.52 -6.15 5.64
CA THR A 55 7.56 -5.95 6.65
C THR A 55 7.07 -5.16 7.86
N ALA A 56 6.28 -4.10 7.65
CA ALA A 56 5.93 -3.14 8.69
C ALA A 56 4.41 -2.87 8.78
N GLY A 57 3.57 -3.76 8.26
CA GLY A 57 2.13 -3.52 8.17
C GLY A 57 1.41 -3.29 9.49
N HIS A 58 1.91 -3.84 10.60
CA HIS A 58 1.34 -3.54 11.93
C HIS A 58 1.55 -2.08 12.33
N ILE A 59 2.74 -1.54 12.10
CA ILE A 59 3.09 -0.12 12.35
C ILE A 59 2.24 0.79 11.45
N VAL A 60 2.19 0.50 10.15
CA VAL A 60 1.43 1.32 9.18
C VAL A 60 -0.06 1.34 9.52
N LYS A 61 -0.65 0.18 9.87
CA LYS A 61 -2.06 0.09 10.25
C LYS A 61 -2.36 0.80 11.58
N GLU A 62 -1.47 0.70 12.56
CA GLU A 62 -1.62 1.39 13.83
C GLU A 62 -1.55 2.92 13.66
N TYR A 63 -0.60 3.41 12.87
CA TYR A 63 -0.50 4.82 12.51
C TYR A 63 -1.75 5.30 11.77
N ALA A 64 -2.17 4.59 10.72
CA ALA A 64 -3.37 4.95 9.96
C ALA A 64 -4.61 5.02 10.85
N LYS A 65 -4.76 4.07 11.80
CA LYS A 65 -5.84 4.11 12.80
C LYS A 65 -5.71 5.30 13.77
N THR A 66 -4.49 5.61 14.20
CA THR A 66 -4.22 6.69 15.18
C THR A 66 -4.53 8.06 14.59
N TYR A 67 -4.19 8.28 13.32
CA TYR A 67 -4.39 9.55 12.63
C TYR A 67 -5.70 9.64 11.84
N ASP A 68 -6.52 8.57 11.88
CA ASP A 68 -7.78 8.44 11.14
C ASP A 68 -7.61 8.63 9.62
N VAL A 69 -6.67 7.89 9.06
CA VAL A 69 -6.27 7.98 7.65
C VAL A 69 -6.69 6.73 6.88
N PRO A 70 -7.36 6.87 5.73
CA PRO A 70 -7.66 5.74 4.87
C PRO A 70 -6.40 5.18 4.20
N LEU A 71 -6.27 3.86 4.23
CA LEU A 71 -5.30 3.10 3.43
C LEU A 71 -6.03 2.45 2.26
N LEU A 72 -5.67 2.85 1.04
CA LEU A 72 -6.25 2.35 -0.20
C LEU A 72 -5.29 1.35 -0.88
N PRO A 73 -5.72 0.12 -1.16
CA PRO A 73 -4.90 -0.83 -1.89
C PRO A 73 -4.88 -0.52 -3.40
N VAL A 74 -3.70 -0.47 -4.00
CA VAL A 74 -3.51 -0.26 -5.45
C VAL A 74 -3.10 -1.55 -6.16
N ASP A 75 -2.40 -2.46 -5.46
CA ASP A 75 -2.04 -3.79 -5.98
C ASP A 75 -3.28 -4.58 -6.41
N SER A 76 -3.22 -5.27 -7.56
CA SER A 76 -4.40 -5.76 -8.28
C SER A 76 -5.31 -6.68 -7.47
N GLU A 77 -4.74 -7.65 -6.77
CA GLU A 77 -5.46 -8.65 -6.01
C GLU A 77 -6.13 -8.01 -4.78
N HIS A 78 -5.40 -7.13 -4.11
CA HIS A 78 -5.90 -6.41 -2.94
C HIS A 78 -6.98 -5.40 -3.32
N SER A 79 -6.81 -4.71 -4.46
CA SER A 79 -7.79 -3.77 -5.01
C SER A 79 -9.07 -4.51 -5.44
N ALA A 80 -8.96 -5.67 -6.09
CA ALA A 80 -10.12 -6.49 -6.44
C ALA A 80 -10.90 -6.93 -5.21
N ILE A 81 -10.21 -7.42 -4.17
CA ILE A 81 -10.86 -7.75 -2.88
C ILE A 81 -11.52 -6.52 -2.28
N PHE A 82 -10.83 -5.38 -2.23
CA PHE A 82 -11.37 -4.14 -1.66
C PHE A 82 -12.64 -3.67 -2.36
N GLN A 83 -12.68 -3.78 -3.69
CA GLN A 83 -13.85 -3.45 -4.51
C GLN A 83 -15.01 -4.42 -4.25
N CYS A 84 -14.75 -5.74 -4.21
CA CYS A 84 -15.77 -6.74 -3.91
C CYS A 84 -16.39 -6.60 -2.51
N LEU A 85 -15.65 -6.03 -1.56
CA LEU A 85 -16.14 -5.82 -0.19
C LEU A 85 -16.88 -4.49 0.00
N GLN A 86 -16.89 -3.58 -0.99
CA GLN A 86 -17.62 -2.31 -0.87
C GLN A 86 -19.11 -2.56 -0.73
N GLY A 87 -19.71 -2.05 0.34
CA GLY A 87 -21.14 -2.21 0.64
C GLY A 87 -21.50 -3.54 1.30
N GLU A 88 -20.55 -4.47 1.44
CA GLU A 88 -20.76 -5.75 2.11
C GLU A 88 -20.53 -5.67 3.63
N GLN A 89 -21.21 -6.53 4.38
CA GLN A 89 -20.99 -6.65 5.82
C GLN A 89 -19.91 -7.69 6.11
N ALA A 90 -18.96 -7.36 6.98
CA ALA A 90 -17.84 -8.25 7.31
C ALA A 90 -18.27 -9.66 7.77
N LYS A 91 -19.42 -9.77 8.47
CA LYS A 91 -19.99 -11.05 8.91
C LYS A 91 -20.46 -11.97 7.78
N ASN A 92 -20.68 -11.42 6.58
CA ASN A 92 -21.11 -12.17 5.41
C ASN A 92 -19.92 -12.78 4.64
N ILE A 93 -18.68 -12.41 4.99
CA ILE A 93 -17.48 -12.89 4.33
C ILE A 93 -17.13 -14.28 4.86
N GLU A 94 -17.29 -15.31 4.02
CA GLU A 94 -16.90 -16.69 4.36
C GLU A 94 -15.44 -17.00 3.98
N ARG A 95 -14.97 -16.47 2.84
CA ARG A 95 -13.67 -16.79 2.26
C ARG A 95 -13.12 -15.65 1.42
N LEU A 96 -11.80 -15.48 1.44
CA LEU A 96 -11.07 -14.68 0.47
C LEU A 96 -10.32 -15.61 -0.50
N ILE A 97 -10.44 -15.35 -1.80
CA ILE A 97 -9.73 -16.06 -2.86
C ILE A 97 -8.76 -15.08 -3.50
N VAL A 98 -7.45 -15.36 -3.36
CA VAL A 98 -6.40 -14.56 -3.99
C VAL A 98 -5.98 -15.27 -5.27
N THR A 99 -6.22 -14.64 -6.41
CA THR A 99 -5.80 -15.18 -7.71
C THR A 99 -4.31 -14.98 -7.91
N ALA A 100 -3.65 -15.94 -8.55
CA ALA A 100 -2.28 -15.81 -9.00
C ALA A 100 -2.16 -16.32 -10.44
N SER A 101 -1.32 -15.68 -11.26
CA SER A 101 -1.08 -16.13 -12.64
C SER A 101 -0.41 -17.51 -12.73
N GLY A 102 0.32 -17.87 -11.67
CA GLY A 102 1.18 -19.06 -11.57
C GLY A 102 2.58 -18.85 -12.14
N GLY A 103 2.84 -17.73 -12.82
CA GLY A 103 4.14 -17.39 -13.40
C GLY A 103 4.61 -18.34 -14.52
N SER A 104 5.81 -18.09 -15.05
CA SER A 104 6.36 -18.82 -16.20
C SER A 104 6.65 -20.31 -15.94
N PHE A 105 6.59 -20.75 -14.68
CA PHE A 105 6.90 -22.13 -14.28
C PHE A 105 5.69 -22.90 -13.75
N ARG A 106 4.47 -22.37 -13.89
CA ARG A 106 3.25 -23.01 -13.40
C ARG A 106 3.12 -24.48 -13.83
N ASP A 107 3.47 -24.76 -15.08
CA ASP A 107 3.27 -26.06 -15.71
C ASP A 107 4.59 -26.86 -15.81
N LYS A 108 5.65 -26.43 -15.10
CA LYS A 108 6.93 -27.16 -15.04
C LYS A 108 6.83 -28.31 -14.04
N ASN A 109 7.04 -29.52 -14.54
CA ASN A 109 7.01 -30.76 -13.74
C ASN A 109 8.41 -31.32 -13.43
N GLU A 110 9.48 -30.71 -13.94
CA GLU A 110 10.86 -31.19 -13.76
C GLU A 110 11.76 -30.07 -13.22
N LEU A 111 12.41 -30.36 -12.09
CA LEU A 111 13.55 -29.62 -11.54
C LEU A 111 14.82 -30.14 -12.23
N ASN A 112 15.05 -29.73 -13.48
CA ASN A 112 16.36 -29.91 -14.13
C ASN A 112 17.31 -28.80 -13.71
#